data_AF-A0A3N7HKR9-F1
#
_entry.id   AF-A0A3N7HKR9-F1
#
_cell.length_a   1.000
_cell.length_b   1.000
_cell.length_c   1.000
_cell.angle_alpha   90.00
_cell.angle_beta   90.00
_cell.angle_gamma   90.00
#
_symmetry.space_group_name_H-M   'P 1'
#
loop_
_entity.id
_entity.type
_entity.pdbx_description
1 polymer ?
#
loop_
_entity_poly.entity_id
_entity_poly.type
_entity_poly.pdbx_seq_one_letter_code
_entity_poly.pdbx_strand_id
1 'polypeptide(L)'
;MYAVKVQINDQLPVTGGADDLSVLSAILTLTGKLGATSHPRRDNGSVDFTFRLGGLTARGPGIQDQHLVWLEQDELKVGDRLSIEILETEQPDPVESGSDADERARDERSYYEHCKRAYFELRKKFEPDA
;
A
#
# COMPACT_ATOMS: atom_id res chain seq x y z
N MET A 1 1.07 -17.52 -16.28
CA MET A 1 1.72 -16.95 -15.07
C MET A 1 0.88 -17.23 -13.83
N TYR A 2 1.46 -17.14 -12.63
CA TYR A 2 0.69 -17.17 -11.39
C TYR A 2 0.04 -15.81 -11.13
N ALA A 3 -1.22 -15.82 -10.72
CA ALA A 3 -2.02 -14.63 -10.42
C ALA A 3 -2.80 -14.82 -9.12
N VAL A 4 -3.26 -13.69 -8.57
CA VAL A 4 -4.13 -13.64 -7.40
C VAL A 4 -5.42 -12.97 -7.81
N LYS A 5 -6.52 -13.71 -7.71
CA LYS A 5 -7.88 -13.21 -7.92
C LYS A 5 -8.49 -12.86 -6.58
N VAL A 6 -9.02 -11.65 -6.50
CA VAL A 6 -9.64 -11.10 -5.29
C VAL A 6 -11.07 -10.73 -5.60
N GLN A 7 -11.97 -11.07 -4.68
CA GLN A 7 -13.36 -10.62 -4.72
C GLN A 7 -13.75 -10.00 -3.38
N ILE A 8 -14.33 -8.80 -3.40
CA ILE A 8 -14.89 -8.13 -2.22
C ILE A 8 -16.42 -8.21 -2.31
N ASN A 9 -17.05 -8.89 -1.37
CA ASN A 9 -18.48 -9.18 -1.36
C ASN A 9 -18.93 -9.80 -2.70
N ASP A 10 -19.99 -9.26 -3.31
CA ASP A 10 -20.54 -9.69 -4.58
C ASP A 10 -20.03 -8.86 -5.78
N GLN A 11 -18.97 -8.06 -5.59
CA GLN A 11 -18.37 -7.29 -6.68
C GLN A 11 -17.71 -8.19 -7.72
N LEU A 12 -17.47 -7.65 -8.92
CA LEU A 12 -16.68 -8.35 -9.92
C LEU A 12 -15.27 -8.61 -9.38
N PRO A 13 -14.75 -9.84 -9.52
CA PRO A 13 -13.41 -10.14 -9.04
C PRO A 13 -12.35 -9.43 -9.89
N VAL A 14 -11.26 -9.04 -9.24
CA VAL A 14 -10.07 -8.46 -9.88
C VAL A 14 -8.92 -9.47 -9.81
N THR A 15 -8.25 -9.71 -10.92
CA THR A 15 -7.15 -10.67 -11.06
C THR A 15 -5.83 -9.93 -11.29
N GLY A 16 -5.01 -9.86 -10.25
CA GLY A 16 -3.69 -9.26 -10.30
C GLY A 16 -2.61 -10.27 -10.70
N GLY A 17 -1.80 -9.91 -11.68
CA GLY A 17 -0.68 -10.70 -12.16
C GLY A 17 0.01 -10.02 -13.35
N ALA A 18 1.30 -10.31 -13.54
CA ALA A 18 2.06 -9.96 -14.73
C ALA A 18 3.27 -10.91 -14.87
N ASP A 19 3.77 -11.09 -16.09
CA ASP A 19 4.89 -12.01 -16.37
C ASP A 19 6.22 -11.52 -15.81
N ASP A 20 6.34 -10.22 -15.56
CA ASP A 20 7.55 -9.56 -15.09
C ASP A 20 7.53 -9.32 -13.56
N LEU A 21 6.69 -10.01 -12.79
CA LEU A 21 6.64 -9.86 -11.33
C LEU A 21 7.72 -10.68 -10.61
N SER A 22 8.34 -10.07 -9.61
CA SER A 22 9.08 -10.77 -8.54
C SER A 22 8.27 -10.93 -7.27
N VAL A 23 7.28 -10.06 -7.04
CA VAL A 23 6.39 -10.10 -5.88
C VAL A 23 4.96 -9.87 -6.35
N LEU A 24 4.04 -10.68 -5.82
CA LEU A 24 2.60 -10.49 -5.92
C LEU A 24 2.01 -10.63 -4.52
N SER A 25 1.18 -9.69 -4.10
CA SER A 25 0.70 -9.58 -2.73
C SER A 25 -0.76 -9.12 -2.66
N ALA A 26 -1.52 -9.74 -1.77
CA ALA A 26 -2.84 -9.31 -1.35
C ALA A 26 -2.77 -9.02 0.16
N ILE A 27 -2.89 -7.77 0.55
CA ILE A 27 -2.63 -7.31 1.92
C ILE A 27 -3.92 -6.71 2.49
N LEU A 28 -4.48 -7.34 3.52
CA LEU A 28 -5.53 -6.78 4.37
C LEU A 28 -4.90 -6.16 5.60
N THR A 29 -5.13 -4.87 5.82
CA THR A 29 -4.57 -4.11 6.94
C THR A 29 -5.70 -3.60 7.83
N LEU A 30 -5.61 -3.89 9.12
CA LEU A 30 -6.49 -3.34 10.15
C LEU A 30 -5.65 -2.46 11.06
N THR A 31 -6.04 -1.20 11.24
CA THR A 31 -5.34 -0.27 12.15
C THR A 31 -6.30 0.39 13.11
N GLY A 32 -5.92 0.57 14.38
CA GLY A 32 -6.77 1.17 15.41
C GLY A 32 -6.83 0.36 16.70
N LYS A 33 -7.90 0.55 17.48
CA LYS A 33 -8.13 -0.21 18.71
C LYS A 33 -8.77 -1.58 18.39
N LEU A 34 -7.95 -2.55 17.98
CA LEU A 34 -8.43 -3.86 17.50
C LEU A 34 -8.85 -4.84 18.61
N GLY A 35 -8.52 -4.54 19.87
CA GLY A 35 -8.85 -5.40 21.00
C GLY A 35 -8.94 -4.65 22.32
N ALA A 36 -9.48 -5.31 23.35
CA ALA A 36 -9.73 -4.70 24.65
C ALA A 36 -8.47 -4.13 25.32
N THR A 37 -7.32 -4.79 25.10
CA THR A 37 -6.02 -4.41 25.65
C THR A 37 -5.17 -3.58 24.68
N SER A 38 -5.65 -3.32 23.47
CA SER A 38 -4.94 -2.46 22.52
C SER A 38 -5.11 -0.99 22.90
N HIS A 39 -4.03 -0.22 22.76
CA HIS A 39 -4.08 1.22 22.93
C HIS A 39 -4.49 1.89 21.62
N PRO A 40 -5.45 2.84 21.66
CA PRO A 40 -5.91 3.50 20.46
C PRO A 40 -4.78 4.39 19.89
N ARG A 41 -4.54 4.29 18.58
CA ARG A 41 -3.60 5.17 17.88
C ARG A 41 -4.14 6.60 17.74
N ARG A 42 -5.47 6.75 17.67
CA ARG A 42 -6.21 8.02 17.57
C ARG A 42 -7.17 8.13 18.75
N ASP A 43 -7.41 9.34 19.26
CA ASP A 43 -8.22 9.57 20.46
C ASP A 43 -9.66 9.03 20.36
N ASN A 44 -10.21 8.99 19.14
CA ASN A 44 -11.55 8.46 18.87
C ASN A 44 -11.64 6.93 18.89
N GLY A 45 -10.51 6.22 19.00
CA GLY A 45 -10.45 4.76 18.98
C GLY A 45 -10.91 4.12 17.66
N SER A 46 -10.94 4.88 16.56
CA SER A 46 -11.41 4.37 15.26
C SER A 46 -10.57 3.19 14.79
N VAL A 47 -11.21 2.29 14.04
CA VAL A 47 -10.55 1.20 13.33
C VAL A 47 -10.73 1.44 11.84
N ASP A 48 -9.62 1.46 11.11
CA ASP A 48 -9.60 1.54 9.66
C ASP A 48 -9.26 0.15 9.11
N PHE A 49 -9.97 -0.25 8.06
CA PHE A 49 -9.77 -1.50 7.34
C PHE A 49 -9.42 -1.15 5.90
N THR A 50 -8.22 -1.52 5.45
CA THR A 50 -7.79 -1.26 4.08
C THR A 50 -7.30 -2.55 3.43
N PHE A 51 -7.46 -2.64 2.11
CA PHE A 51 -6.97 -3.77 1.33
C PHE A 51 -6.24 -3.30 0.09
N ARG A 52 -5.17 -4.02 -0.27
CA ARG A 52 -4.41 -3.77 -1.49
C ARG A 52 -4.02 -5.06 -2.18
N LEU A 53 -4.30 -5.16 -3.48
CA LEU A 53 -3.72 -6.13 -4.40
C LEU A 53 -2.65 -5.42 -5.22
N GLY A 54 -1.39 -5.79 -5.01
CA GLY A 54 -0.26 -5.14 -5.64
C GLY A 54 0.92 -6.06 -5.83
N GLY A 55 1.91 -5.58 -6.58
CA GLY A 55 3.08 -6.36 -6.98
C GLY A 55 4.29 -5.49 -7.22
N LEU A 56 5.44 -6.13 -7.38
CA LEU A 56 6.70 -5.50 -7.72
C LEU A 56 7.28 -6.23 -8.93
N THR A 57 7.62 -5.48 -9.96
CA THR A 57 8.28 -6.05 -11.15
C THR A 57 9.73 -6.41 -10.87
N ALA A 58 10.32 -7.25 -11.72
CA ALA A 58 11.74 -7.52 -11.84
C ALA A 58 12.09 -7.69 -13.31
N ARG A 59 12.41 -6.58 -13.99
CA ARG A 59 12.56 -6.53 -15.45
C ARG A 59 13.98 -6.75 -15.97
N GLY A 60 14.92 -6.95 -15.06
CA GLY A 60 16.33 -7.21 -15.39
C GLY A 60 17.20 -5.94 -15.43
N PRO A 61 18.50 -6.09 -15.73
CA PRO A 61 19.48 -5.02 -15.55
C PRO A 61 19.17 -3.77 -16.38
N GLY A 62 19.19 -2.61 -15.74
CA GLY A 62 19.01 -1.32 -16.39
C GLY A 62 17.56 -0.96 -16.73
N ILE A 63 16.59 -1.80 -16.38
CA ILE A 63 15.17 -1.50 -16.49
C ILE A 63 14.63 -1.16 -15.10
N GLN A 64 13.92 -0.04 -14.99
CA GLN A 64 13.35 0.40 -13.72
C GLN A 64 12.18 -0.52 -13.32
N ASP A 65 12.28 -1.07 -12.11
CA ASP A 65 11.20 -1.82 -11.50
C ASP A 65 10.11 -0.89 -10.97
N GLN A 66 8.88 -1.41 -10.95
CA GLN A 66 7.69 -0.67 -10.58
C GLN A 66 6.85 -1.42 -9.55
N HIS A 67 6.29 -0.65 -8.62
CA HIS A 67 5.15 -1.10 -7.84
C HIS A 67 3.90 -1.02 -8.71
N LEU A 68 3.19 -2.13 -8.86
CA LEU A 68 1.94 -2.22 -9.58
C LEU A 68 0.78 -2.40 -8.59
N VAL A 69 -0.37 -1.83 -8.91
CA VAL A 69 -1.60 -1.92 -8.12
C VAL A 69 -2.75 -2.34 -9.04
N TRP A 70 -3.48 -3.36 -8.65
CA TRP A 70 -4.70 -3.79 -9.35
C TRP A 70 -5.98 -3.42 -8.61
N LEU A 71 -5.90 -3.32 -7.27
CA LEU A 71 -7.05 -3.01 -6.45
C LEU A 71 -6.58 -2.36 -5.14
N GLU A 72 -7.11 -1.18 -4.84
CA GLU A 72 -7.03 -0.53 -3.53
C GLU A 72 -8.44 -0.29 -2.98
N GLN A 73 -8.65 -0.63 -1.71
CA GLN A 73 -9.91 -0.38 -1.02
C GLN A 73 -9.66 0.12 0.40
N ASP A 74 -9.97 1.39 0.65
CA ASP A 74 -9.71 2.06 1.94
C ASP A 74 -10.92 2.10 2.88
N GLU A 75 -12.10 1.72 2.39
CA GLU A 75 -13.37 1.82 3.13
C GLU A 75 -14.00 0.46 3.44
N LEU A 76 -13.18 -0.55 3.75
CA LEU A 76 -13.72 -1.83 4.21
C LEU A 76 -14.41 -1.68 5.58
N LYS A 77 -15.44 -2.49 5.80
CA LYS A 77 -16.26 -2.44 7.01
C LYS A 77 -16.44 -3.83 7.61
N VAL A 78 -16.75 -3.86 8.90
CA VAL A 78 -17.13 -5.11 9.58
C VAL A 78 -18.33 -5.72 8.86
N GLY A 79 -18.21 -6.99 8.47
CA GLY A 79 -19.22 -7.71 7.70
C GLY A 79 -18.84 -7.88 6.23
N ASP A 80 -17.90 -7.10 5.70
CA ASP A 80 -17.38 -7.33 4.35
C ASP A 80 -16.63 -8.66 4.28
N ARG A 81 -16.77 -9.33 3.13
CA ARG A 81 -16.11 -10.61 2.84
C ARG A 81 -15.08 -10.40 1.74
N LEU A 82 -13.85 -10.85 1.99
CA LEU A 82 -12.81 -10.95 0.99
C LEU A 82 -12.59 -12.42 0.63
N SER A 83 -12.61 -12.74 -0.66
CA SER A 83 -12.20 -14.03 -1.19
C SER A 83 -10.90 -13.85 -1.97
N ILE A 84 -9.91 -14.71 -1.71
CA ILE A 84 -8.60 -14.68 -2.37
C ILE A 84 -8.34 -16.06 -2.94
N GLU A 85 -8.06 -16.12 -4.23
CA GLU A 85 -7.77 -17.34 -4.98
C GLU A 85 -6.42 -17.19 -5.71
N ILE A 86 -5.57 -18.20 -5.59
CA ILE A 86 -4.34 -18.29 -6.40
C ILE A 86 -4.67 -19.14 -7.61
N LEU A 87 -4.36 -18.64 -8.80
CA LEU A 87 -4.64 -19.33 -10.05
C LEU A 87 -3.48 -19.16 -11.05
N GLU A 88 -3.49 -20.00 -12.07
CA GLU A 88 -2.72 -19.77 -13.29
C GLU A 88 -3.61 -19.14 -14.35
N THR A 89 -3.12 -18.07 -14.99
CA THR A 89 -3.81 -17.41 -16.09
C THR A 89 -2.78 -16.78 -17.04
N GLU A 90 -3.21 -16.51 -18.27
CA GLU A 90 -2.48 -15.70 -19.25
C GLU A 90 -3.11 -14.31 -19.41
N GLN A 91 -4.24 -14.07 -18.75
CA GLN A 91 -5.06 -12.86 -18.91
C GLN A 91 -5.35 -12.26 -17.53
N PRO A 92 -4.41 -11.50 -16.94
CA PRO A 92 -4.72 -10.69 -15.77
C PRO A 92 -5.60 -9.51 -16.15
N ASP A 93 -6.19 -8.88 -15.15
CA ASP A 93 -6.82 -7.58 -15.32
C ASP A 93 -5.76 -6.48 -15.50
N PRO A 94 -6.11 -5.36 -16.17
CA PRO A 94 -5.20 -4.23 -16.32
C PRO A 94 -4.83 -3.63 -14.96
N VAL A 95 -3.62 -3.09 -14.88
CA VAL A 95 -3.10 -2.39 -13.71
C VAL A 95 -3.88 -1.08 -13.52
N GLU A 96 -4.32 -0.78 -12.30
CA GLU A 96 -5.00 0.47 -11.93
C GLU A 96 -3.99 1.62 -11.82
N SER A 97 -2.85 1.38 -11.17
CA SER A 97 -1.78 2.37 -11.04
C SER A 97 -0.40 1.72 -10.88
N GLY A 98 0.65 2.50 -11.14
CA GLY A 98 2.02 2.07 -10.88
C GLY A 98 2.97 3.23 -10.59
N SER A 99 4.01 2.95 -9.81
CA SER A 99 5.03 3.92 -9.40
C SER A 99 6.43 3.30 -9.47
N ASP A 100 7.46 4.10 -9.73
CA ASP A 100 8.85 3.62 -9.73
C ASP A 100 9.21 3.03 -8.36
N ALA A 101 9.86 1.87 -8.32
CA ALA A 101 10.26 1.22 -7.08
C ALA A 101 11.26 2.09 -6.26
N ASP A 102 12.09 2.88 -6.96
CA ASP A 102 13.10 3.76 -6.36
C ASP A 102 12.64 5.22 -6.22
N GLU A 103 11.36 5.53 -6.41
CA GLU A 103 10.87 6.93 -6.43
C GLU A 103 11.18 7.68 -5.11
N ARG A 104 11.28 6.95 -3.98
CA ARG A 104 11.70 7.52 -2.68
C ARG A 104 13.11 8.10 -2.68
N ALA A 105 14.00 7.63 -3.56
CA ALA A 105 15.35 8.16 -3.68
C ALA A 105 15.40 9.44 -4.55
N ARG A 106 14.39 9.67 -5.41
CA ARG A 106 14.39 10.80 -6.36
C ARG A 106 13.82 12.10 -5.80
N ASP A 107 13.22 12.08 -4.61
CA ASP A 107 12.69 13.29 -3.98
C ASP A 107 13.48 13.75 -2.75
N GLU A 108 14.82 13.60 -2.80
CA GLU A 108 15.73 14.16 -1.80
C GLU A 108 15.45 15.66 -1.56
N ARG A 109 15.04 16.39 -2.60
CA ARG A 109 14.73 17.81 -2.49
C ARG A 109 13.45 18.08 -1.70
N SER A 110 12.34 17.39 -1.98
CA SER A 110 11.13 17.60 -1.17
C SER A 110 11.27 16.98 0.22
N TYR A 111 12.04 15.91 0.38
CA TYR A 111 12.40 15.36 1.69
C TYR A 111 13.24 16.36 2.50
N TYR A 112 14.22 17.00 1.87
CA TYR A 112 15.01 18.07 2.49
C TYR A 112 14.12 19.26 2.89
N GLU A 113 13.26 19.75 2.00
CA GLU A 113 12.37 20.87 2.30
C GLU A 113 11.35 20.52 3.40
N HIS A 114 10.85 19.28 3.42
CA HIS A 114 10.01 18.77 4.50
C HIS A 114 10.73 18.79 5.85
N CYS A 115 11.94 18.21 5.91
CA CYS A 115 12.77 18.17 7.12
C CYS A 115 13.15 19.59 7.60
N LYS A 116 13.50 20.48 6.67
CA LYS A 116 13.84 21.88 6.95
C LYS A 116 12.64 22.62 7.55
N ARG A 117 11.44 22.44 7.02
CA ARG A 117 10.21 23.02 7.58
C ARG A 117 9.94 22.50 8.99
N ALA A 118 9.98 21.18 9.18
CA ALA A 118 9.77 20.56 10.49
C ALA A 118 10.80 21.03 11.52
N TYR A 119 12.07 21.19 11.12
CA TYR A 119 13.11 21.76 11.99
C TYR A 119 12.74 23.17 12.45
N PHE A 120 12.37 24.10 11.57
CA PHE A 120 12.03 25.46 11.97
C PHE A 120 10.79 25.54 12.88
N GLU A 121 9.80 24.68 12.67
CA GLU A 121 8.61 24.60 13.52
C GLU A 121 8.96 24.11 14.94
N LEU A 122 9.84 23.11 15.03
CA LEU A 122 10.21 22.46 16.28
C LEU A 122 11.39 23.13 17.00
N ARG A 123 12.17 23.95 16.30
CA ARG A 123 13.37 24.61 16.84
C ARG A 123 13.06 25.38 18.13
N LYS A 124 11.95 26.13 18.17
CA LYS A 124 11.54 26.87 19.38
C LYS A 124 11.30 26.00 20.60
N LYS A 125 10.98 24.72 20.40
CA LYS A 125 10.69 23.75 21.46
C LYS A 125 11.94 23.04 21.98
N PHE A 126 12.93 22.80 21.11
CA PHE A 126 14.09 21.95 21.42
C PHE A 126 15.43 22.71 21.47
N GLU A 127 15.47 23.92 20.93
CA GLU A 127 16.58 24.88 21.07
C GLU A 127 16.04 26.20 21.63
N PRO A 128 15.52 26.24 22.87
CA PRO A 128 15.23 27.51 23.51
C PRO A 128 16.55 28.29 23.62
N ASP A 129 16.55 29.54 23.13
CA ASP A 129 17.73 30.41 23.12
C ASP A 129 18.44 30.36 24.50
N ALA A 130 19.75 30.07 24.47
CA ALA A 130 20.61 30.02 25.66
C ALA A 130 20.83 31.41 26.27
#